data_AF-A0A7S2R1Q2-F1
#
_entry.id   AF-A0A7S2R1Q2-F1
#
_cell.length_a   1.000
_cell.length_b   1.000
_cell.length_c   1.000
_cell.angle_alpha   90.00
_cell.angle_beta   90.00
_cell.angle_gamma   90.00
#
_symmetry.space_group_name_H-M   'P 1'
#
loop_
_entity.id
_entity.type
_entity.pdbx_description
1 polymer ?
#
loop_
_entity_poly.entity_id
_entity_poly.type
_entity_poly.pdbx_seq_one_letter_code
_entity_poly.pdbx_strand_id
1 'polypeptide(L)'
;VKYDATSFVQKNTDTLPKDLVECAIKSSNDLIRTELSAAADAKMQSSSRRGNTSAVTVSTKFRAQLNELMVNISKTRTRYIRCIKPNPEKVPIKMNLLSSAEQLRCAGVVAAVTISRVAFPNR
;
A
#
# COMPACT_ATOMS: atom_id res chain seq x y z
N VAL A 1 15.57 9.68 -1.18
CA VAL A 1 14.80 8.99 -2.25
C VAL A 1 14.58 9.98 -3.38
N LYS A 2 14.82 9.60 -4.64
CA LYS A 2 14.53 10.45 -5.82
C LYS A 2 13.27 9.92 -6.50
N TYR A 3 12.39 10.81 -6.93
CA TYR A 3 11.15 10.45 -7.65
C TYR A 3 11.22 10.91 -9.09
N ASP A 4 10.70 10.09 -10.00
CA ASP A 4 10.41 10.46 -11.37
C ASP A 4 8.91 10.70 -11.54
N ALA A 5 8.55 11.85 -12.09
CA ALA A 5 7.16 12.27 -12.30
C ALA A 5 6.60 11.85 -13.68
N THR A 6 7.41 11.18 -14.52
CA THR A 6 7.00 10.77 -15.85
C THR A 6 5.77 9.86 -15.81
N SER A 7 4.73 10.27 -16.56
CA SER A 7 3.41 9.63 -16.64
C SER A 7 2.69 9.45 -15.29
N PHE A 8 2.99 10.27 -14.27
CA PHE A 8 2.36 10.16 -12.95
C PHE A 8 0.83 10.28 -13.02
N VAL A 9 0.30 11.23 -13.80
CA VAL A 9 -1.15 11.44 -13.97
C VAL A 9 -1.81 10.23 -14.66
N GLN A 10 -1.17 9.68 -15.69
CA GLN A 10 -1.66 8.50 -16.39
C GLN A 10 -1.73 7.28 -15.46
N LYS A 11 -0.68 7.04 -14.66
CA LYS A 11 -0.65 5.96 -13.64
C LYS A 11 -1.71 6.14 -12.55
N ASN A 12 -2.10 7.39 -12.26
CA ASN A 12 -3.13 7.69 -11.28
C ASN A 12 -4.56 7.60 -11.84
N THR A 13 -4.70 7.44 -13.15
CA THR A 13 -6.00 7.33 -13.82
C THR A 13 -6.50 5.90 -13.71
N ASP A 14 -7.64 5.69 -13.07
CA ASP A 14 -8.29 4.38 -12.92
C ASP A 14 -9.52 4.30 -13.84
N THR A 15 -9.31 4.47 -15.13
CA THR A 15 -10.38 4.40 -16.14
C THR A 15 -10.19 3.13 -16.97
N LEU A 16 -11.17 2.23 -16.89
CA LEU A 16 -11.26 1.10 -17.81
C LEU A 16 -12.01 1.59 -19.05
N PRO A 17 -11.50 1.36 -20.28
CA PRO A 17 -12.24 1.66 -21.50
C PRO A 17 -13.57 0.90 -21.52
N LYS A 18 -14.64 1.57 -21.95
CA LYS A 18 -15.99 0.97 -22.01
C LYS A 18 -16.02 -0.24 -22.95
N ASP A 19 -15.37 -0.13 -24.10
CA ASP A 19 -15.28 -1.19 -25.10
C ASP A 19 -14.65 -2.47 -24.52
N LEU A 20 -13.68 -2.32 -23.61
CA LEU A 20 -13.03 -3.45 -22.97
C LEU A 20 -13.97 -4.18 -22.01
N VAL A 21 -14.80 -3.43 -21.27
CA VAL A 21 -15.85 -3.99 -20.40
C VAL A 21 -16.89 -4.73 -21.25
N GLU A 22 -17.33 -4.14 -22.37
CA GLU A 22 -18.30 -4.75 -23.27
C GLU A 22 -17.76 -6.05 -23.90
N CYS A 23 -16.49 -6.06 -24.33
CA CYS A 23 -15.83 -7.28 -24.81
C CYS A 23 -15.71 -8.34 -23.71
N ALA A 24 -15.39 -7.94 -22.48
CA ALA A 24 -15.27 -8.87 -21.36
C ALA A 24 -16.59 -9.55 -21.02
N ILE A 25 -17.72 -8.83 -21.07
CA ILE A 25 -19.06 -9.39 -20.85
C ILE A 25 -19.42 -10.43 -21.94
N LYS A 26 -18.97 -10.21 -23.17
CA LYS A 26 -19.19 -11.14 -24.31
C LYS A 26 -18.17 -12.28 -24.38
N SER A 27 -17.23 -12.34 -23.45
CA SER A 27 -16.20 -13.39 -23.44
C SER A 27 -16.80 -14.77 -23.19
N SER A 28 -16.24 -15.77 -23.86
CA SER A 28 -16.56 -17.19 -23.64
C SER A 28 -15.99 -17.74 -22.34
N ASN A 29 -15.04 -17.02 -21.70
CA ASN A 29 -14.46 -17.40 -20.43
C ASN A 29 -15.27 -16.82 -19.26
N ASP A 30 -15.80 -17.70 -18.43
CA ASP A 30 -16.67 -17.36 -17.29
C ASP A 30 -15.99 -16.49 -16.22
N LEU A 31 -14.68 -16.68 -15.99
CA LEU A 31 -13.92 -15.87 -15.04
C LEU A 31 -13.82 -14.42 -15.53
N ILE A 32 -13.54 -14.24 -16.82
CA ILE A 32 -13.43 -12.90 -17.42
C ILE A 32 -14.78 -12.19 -17.35
N ARG A 33 -15.86 -12.89 -17.70
CA ARG A 33 -17.21 -12.32 -17.69
C ARG A 33 -17.60 -11.85 -16.28
N THR A 34 -17.37 -12.67 -15.27
CA THR A 34 -17.78 -12.41 -13.88
C THR A 34 -16.96 -11.31 -13.19
N GLU A 35 -15.62 -11.39 -13.28
CA GLU A 35 -14.74 -10.48 -12.53
C GLU A 35 -14.74 -9.06 -13.12
N LEU A 36 -14.79 -8.94 -14.45
CA LEU A 36 -14.76 -7.64 -15.13
C LEU A 36 -16.12 -6.94 -15.14
N SER A 37 -17.24 -7.68 -15.10
CA SER A 37 -18.56 -7.09 -14.88
C SER A 37 -18.69 -6.51 -13.47
N ALA A 38 -18.25 -7.26 -12.45
CA ALA A 38 -18.24 -6.79 -11.06
C ALA A 38 -17.37 -5.54 -10.87
N ALA A 39 -16.24 -5.46 -11.57
CA ALA A 39 -15.36 -4.28 -11.54
C ALA A 39 -15.99 -3.02 -12.17
N ALA A 40 -16.88 -3.18 -13.15
CA ALA A 40 -17.62 -2.08 -13.78
C ALA A 40 -18.73 -1.54 -12.87
N ASP A 41 -19.50 -2.42 -12.23
CA ASP A 41 -20.61 -2.06 -11.34
C ASP A 41 -20.14 -1.35 -10.07
N ALA A 42 -19.01 -1.79 -9.50
CA ALA A 42 -18.40 -1.15 -8.34
C ALA A 42 -17.98 0.32 -8.60
N LYS A 43 -17.67 0.69 -9.85
CA LYS A 43 -17.35 2.08 -10.22
C LYS A 43 -18.59 2.96 -10.28
N MET A 44 -19.74 2.47 -10.77
CA MET A 44 -21.00 3.24 -10.84
C MET A 44 -21.56 3.61 -9.46
N GLN A 45 -21.43 2.73 -8.45
CA GLN A 45 -21.90 3.03 -7.09
C GLN A 45 -21.07 4.12 -6.40
N SER A 46 -19.77 4.23 -6.73
CA SER A 46 -18.87 5.24 -6.16
C SER A 46 -19.12 6.66 -6.70
N SER A 47 -19.61 6.78 -7.93
CA SER A 47 -19.91 8.08 -8.57
C SER A 47 -21.25 8.69 -8.16
N SER A 48 -22.16 7.93 -7.56
CA SER A 48 -23.53 8.41 -7.29
C SER A 48 -23.70 9.20 -6.00
N ARG A 49 -22.70 9.30 -5.11
CA ARG A 49 -22.88 9.89 -3.76
C ARG A 49 -22.31 11.31 -3.55
N ARG A 50 -21.59 11.91 -4.50
CA ARG A 50 -21.15 13.31 -4.38
C ARG A 50 -21.10 13.95 -5.76
N GLY A 51 -21.88 15.02 -5.96
CA GLY A 51 -21.93 15.84 -7.17
C GLY A 51 -20.67 16.66 -7.46
N ASN A 52 -19.49 16.08 -7.25
CA ASN A 52 -18.21 16.67 -7.63
C ASN A 52 -17.56 15.75 -8.68
N THR A 53 -17.39 16.30 -9.87
CA THR A 53 -16.88 15.69 -11.11
C THR A 53 -15.40 15.27 -11.06
N SER A 54 -14.83 15.04 -9.87
CA SER A 54 -13.49 14.47 -9.75
C SER A 54 -13.57 12.96 -9.98
N ALA A 55 -13.14 12.50 -11.15
CA ALA A 55 -12.97 11.07 -11.43
C ALA A 55 -12.23 10.39 -10.28
N VAL A 56 -12.74 9.24 -9.82
CA VAL A 56 -12.09 8.48 -8.75
C VAL A 56 -10.72 8.02 -9.24
N THR A 57 -9.66 8.59 -8.66
CA THR A 57 -8.28 8.25 -8.99
C THR A 57 -7.80 7.06 -8.18
N VAL A 58 -6.75 6.40 -8.66
CA VAL A 58 -6.06 5.33 -7.93
C VAL A 58 -5.65 5.81 -6.53
N SER A 59 -5.05 7.01 -6.43
CA SER A 59 -4.60 7.59 -5.16
C SER A 59 -5.74 7.84 -4.17
N THR A 60 -6.91 8.31 -4.64
CA THR A 60 -8.06 8.54 -3.75
C THR A 60 -8.59 7.23 -3.15
N LYS A 61 -8.56 6.12 -3.90
CA LYS A 61 -8.95 4.80 -3.40
C LYS A 61 -7.96 4.29 -2.36
N PHE A 62 -6.66 4.33 -2.68
CA PHE A 62 -5.61 3.93 -1.74
C PHE A 62 -5.66 4.73 -0.44
N ARG A 63 -5.87 6.05 -0.52
CA ARG A 63 -6.00 6.89 0.68
C ARG A 63 -7.19 6.47 1.55
N ALA A 64 -8.35 6.18 0.95
CA ALA A 64 -9.53 5.74 1.69
C ALA A 64 -9.27 4.39 2.40
N GLN A 65 -8.71 3.41 1.69
CA GLN A 65 -8.38 2.09 2.23
C GLN A 65 -7.31 2.17 3.34
N LEU A 66 -6.29 3.01 3.17
CA LEU A 66 -5.26 3.23 4.19
C LEU A 66 -5.86 3.86 5.45
N ASN A 67 -6.74 4.86 5.31
CA ASN A 67 -7.41 5.46 6.46
C ASN A 67 -8.24 4.44 7.24
N GLU A 68 -9.01 3.61 6.53
CA GLU A 68 -9.79 2.53 7.14
C GLU A 68 -8.90 1.51 7.87
N LEU A 69 -7.80 1.09 7.23
CA LEU A 69 -6.83 0.19 7.84
C LEU A 69 -6.23 0.79 9.12
N MET A 70 -5.85 2.07 9.11
CA MET A 70 -5.29 2.75 10.28
C MET A 70 -6.29 2.83 11.44
N VAL A 71 -7.57 3.06 11.16
CA VAL A 71 -8.65 3.02 12.17
C VAL A 71 -8.82 1.62 12.75
N ASN A 72 -8.68 0.57 11.95
CA ASN A 72 -8.78 -0.80 12.45
C ASN A 72 -7.56 -1.18 13.30
N ILE A 73 -6.35 -0.83 12.85
CA ILE A 73 -5.11 -1.08 13.61
C ILE A 73 -5.15 -0.37 14.96
N SER A 74 -5.62 0.89 15.03
CA SER A 74 -5.66 1.66 16.28
C SER A 74 -6.60 1.09 17.34
N LYS A 75 -7.58 0.28 16.94
CA LYS A 75 -8.50 -0.43 17.85
C LYS A 75 -7.93 -1.74 18.40
N THR A 76 -6.76 -2.17 17.93
CA THR A 76 -6.15 -3.46 18.29
C THR A 76 -4.91 -3.27 19.15
N ARG A 77 -4.53 -4.32 19.90
CA ARG A 77 -3.23 -4.38 20.58
C ARG A 77 -2.15 -4.81 19.60
N THR A 78 -1.33 -3.87 19.16
CA THR A 78 -0.27 -4.13 18.19
C THR A 78 1.01 -4.69 18.83
N ARG A 79 1.74 -5.50 18.07
CA ARG A 79 3.11 -5.96 18.39
C ARG A 79 3.99 -5.64 17.20
N TYR A 80 5.20 -5.16 17.46
CA TYR A 80 6.11 -4.71 16.42
C TYR A 80 7.33 -5.65 16.32
N ILE A 81 7.60 -6.17 15.12
CA ILE A 81 8.79 -6.96 14.80
C ILE A 81 9.49 -6.27 13.63
N ARG A 82 10.77 -5.93 13.80
CA ARG A 82 11.59 -5.30 12.75
C ARG A 82 12.60 -6.28 12.17
N CYS A 83 12.41 -6.66 10.92
CA CYS A 83 13.40 -7.42 10.16
C CYS A 83 14.53 -6.51 9.66
N ILE A 84 15.77 -6.98 9.75
CA ILE A 84 16.98 -6.28 9.28
C ILE A 84 17.62 -7.09 8.15
N LYS A 85 17.93 -6.43 7.04
CA LYS A 85 18.66 -7.05 5.93
C LYS A 85 20.15 -7.06 6.28
N PRO A 86 20.80 -8.23 6.40
CA PRO A 86 22.16 -8.32 6.93
C PRO A 86 23.21 -7.83 5.92
N ASN A 87 22.98 -7.97 4.62
CA ASN A 87 23.88 -7.47 3.57
C ASN A 87 23.10 -7.15 2.28
N PRO A 88 23.52 -6.17 1.47
CA PRO A 88 22.83 -5.80 0.23
C PRO A 88 22.93 -6.87 -0.87
N GLU A 89 24.02 -7.62 -0.90
CA GLU A 89 24.41 -8.62 -1.91
C GLU A 89 23.56 -9.90 -1.89
N LYS A 90 22.69 -10.08 -0.88
CA LYS A 90 21.82 -11.26 -0.70
C LYS A 90 22.60 -12.57 -0.46
N VAL A 91 23.77 -12.49 0.16
CA VAL A 91 24.61 -13.65 0.49
C VAL A 91 24.27 -14.19 1.89
N PRO A 92 24.08 -15.50 2.08
CA PRO A 92 23.81 -16.05 3.42
C PRO A 92 25.02 -15.87 4.35
N ILE A 93 24.77 -15.74 5.66
CA ILE A 93 25.80 -15.68 6.73
C ILE A 93 26.78 -14.48 6.60
N LYS A 94 26.56 -13.55 5.66
CA LYS A 94 27.32 -12.30 5.54
C LYS A 94 26.57 -11.16 6.22
N MET A 95 27.26 -10.41 7.10
CA MET A 95 26.70 -9.21 7.73
C MET A 95 27.54 -7.97 7.41
N ASN A 96 26.88 -6.93 6.93
CA ASN A 96 27.41 -5.58 6.79
C ASN A 96 26.89 -4.73 7.95
N LEU A 97 27.79 -4.41 8.89
CA LEU A 97 27.47 -3.70 10.12
C LEU A 97 26.97 -2.27 9.86
N LEU A 98 27.62 -1.54 8.94
CA LEU A 98 27.25 -0.16 8.65
C LEU A 98 25.81 -0.06 8.12
N SER A 99 25.48 -0.89 7.12
CA SER A 99 24.12 -0.92 6.54
C SER A 99 23.07 -1.39 7.55
N SER A 100 23.41 -2.35 8.42
CA SER A 100 22.50 -2.82 9.47
C SER A 100 22.26 -1.75 10.54
N ALA A 101 23.31 -1.03 10.95
CA ALA A 101 23.22 0.07 11.90
C ALA A 101 22.42 1.26 11.35
N GLU A 102 22.56 1.58 10.07
CA GLU A 102 21.74 2.58 9.39
C GLU A 102 20.27 2.17 9.35
N GLN A 103 19.96 0.91 9.03
CA GLN A 103 18.59 0.40 9.07
C GLN A 103 17.96 0.52 10.46
N LEU A 104 18.70 0.24 11.53
CA LEU A 104 18.22 0.40 12.91
C LEU A 104 17.93 1.86 13.26
N ARG A 105 18.79 2.78 12.82
CA ARG A 105 18.58 4.23 12.98
C ARG A 105 17.36 4.72 12.20
N CYS A 106 17.28 4.41 10.91
CA CYS A 106 16.17 4.82 10.05
C CYS A 106 14.83 4.20 10.45
N ALA A 107 14.83 2.99 11.02
CA ALA A 107 13.63 2.34 11.54
C ALA A 107 13.22 2.84 12.94
N GLY A 108 13.99 3.76 13.55
CA GLY A 108 13.71 4.29 14.89
C GLY A 108 13.92 3.30 16.02
N VAL A 109 14.55 2.14 15.77
CA VAL A 109 14.75 1.10 16.79
C VAL A 109 15.65 1.61 17.92
N VAL A 110 16.68 2.38 17.58
CA VAL A 110 17.57 2.99 18.59
C VAL A 110 16.78 3.91 19.53
N ALA A 111 15.93 4.78 18.98
CA ALA A 111 15.10 5.68 19.76
C ALA A 111 14.08 4.92 20.62
N ALA A 112 13.44 3.90 20.05
CA ALA A 112 12.47 3.05 20.76
C ALA A 112 13.11 2.32 21.94
N VAL A 113 14.32 1.77 21.78
CA VAL A 113 15.07 1.12 22.87
C VAL A 113 15.44 2.12 23.95
N THR A 114 15.91 3.32 23.58
CA THR A 114 16.24 4.37 24.56
C THR A 114 15.02 4.76 25.40
N ILE A 115 13.87 5.02 24.78
CA ILE A 115 12.61 5.34 25.47
C ILE A 115 12.20 4.16 26.39
N SER A 116 12.28 2.93 25.88
CA SER A 116 11.90 1.74 26.65
C SER A 116 12.78 1.55 27.88
N ARG A 117 14.10 1.78 27.77
CA ARG A 117 15.03 1.68 28.90
C ARG A 117 14.84 2.76 29.96
N VAL A 118 14.43 3.96 29.56
CA VAL A 118 14.09 5.03 30.53
C VAL A 118 12.80 4.69 31.28
N ALA A 119 11.80 4.17 30.57
CA ALA A 119 10.51 3.82 31.17
C ALA A 119 10.57 2.52 32.01
N PHE A 120 11.36 1.53 31.57
CA PHE A 120 11.47 0.20 32.17
C PHE A 120 12.91 -0.33 32.06
N PRO A 121 13.84 0.11 32.91
CA PRO A 121 15.28 -0.18 32.78
C PRO A 121 15.67 -1.65 32.96
N ASN A 122 14.82 -2.46 33.60
CA ASN A 122 15.10 -3.85 33.95
C ASN A 122 14.28 -4.88 33.13
N ARG A 123 13.74 -4.47 31.97
CA ARG A 123 13.02 -5.36 31.05
C ARG A 123 13.66 -5.38 29.67
#